data_AF-A0A7K4GQ28-F1
#
_entry.id   AF-A0A7K4GQ28-F1
#
_cell.length_a   1.000
_cell.length_b   1.000
_cell.length_c   1.000
_cell.angle_alpha   90.00
_cell.angle_beta   90.00
_cell.angle_gamma   90.00
#
_symmetry.space_group_name_H-M   'P 1'
#
loop_
_entity.id
_entity.type
_entity.pdbx_description
1 polymer ?
#
loop_
_entity_poly.entity_id
_entity_poly.type
_entity_poly.pdbx_seq_one_letter_code
_entity_poly.pdbx_strand_id
1 'polypeptide(L)'
;MIKRLKKELQINVEEKEGQLFLGEKDKEMRLIMLRPNEIMEFCEFAGTNAEDILIWVGKSLGKIFMEKFFYNKDWSSESMATKKEVLLGTLEVMMLMGYGVLTGTFKKDHIIINVYESLATQEKANIMAKNLCLLYLGIFNSAFDVLGIDVDSEEVECILTGGDKCSYKFDLLVDEMEDNLLDDEMSDLAVSGFLASL
;
A
#
# COMPACT_ATOMS: atom_id res chain seq x y z
N MET A 1 -12.47 -13.47 4.31
CA MET A 1 -11.15 -13.44 4.99
C MET A 1 -10.94 -12.22 5.89
N ILE A 2 -11.50 -11.06 5.55
CA ILE A 2 -11.28 -9.75 6.22
C ILE A 2 -11.51 -9.77 7.75
N LYS A 3 -12.58 -10.42 8.25
CA LYS A 3 -12.81 -10.54 9.71
C LYS A 3 -11.73 -11.35 10.46
N ARG A 4 -10.97 -12.19 9.77
CA ARG A 4 -9.91 -13.04 10.33
C ARG A 4 -8.59 -12.26 10.46
N LEU A 5 -8.29 -11.43 9.46
CA LEU A 5 -7.12 -10.52 9.46
C LEU A 5 -7.13 -9.60 10.69
N LYS A 6 -8.26 -9.03 11.10
CA LYS A 6 -8.31 -8.11 12.26
C LYS A 6 -7.84 -8.65 13.60
N LYS A 7 -8.06 -9.95 13.86
CA LYS A 7 -7.59 -10.58 15.10
C LYS A 7 -6.12 -10.95 15.02
N GLU A 8 -5.63 -11.22 13.81
CA GLU A 8 -4.26 -11.60 13.48
C GLU A 8 -3.34 -10.38 13.15
N LEU A 9 -3.86 -9.15 13.06
CA LEU A 9 -3.14 -7.93 12.63
C LEU A 9 -3.09 -6.84 13.71
N GLN A 10 -2.63 -7.18 14.91
CA GLN A 10 -2.36 -6.20 15.96
C GLN A 10 -0.88 -5.82 15.98
N ILE A 11 -0.60 -4.52 16.12
CA ILE A 11 0.74 -4.04 16.48
C ILE A 11 0.91 -4.31 17.97
N ASN A 12 1.90 -5.14 18.29
CA ASN A 12 2.28 -5.48 19.64
C ASN A 12 3.58 -4.77 20.02
N VAL A 13 3.65 -4.32 21.27
CA VAL A 13 4.81 -3.66 21.85
C VAL A 13 5.37 -4.55 22.95
N GLU A 14 6.56 -5.11 22.74
CA GLU A 14 7.32 -5.79 23.80
C GLU A 14 8.27 -4.78 24.44
N GLU A 15 7.79 -4.13 25.50
CA GLU A 15 8.51 -3.04 26.18
C GLU A 15 9.85 -3.49 26.76
N LYS A 16 9.97 -4.75 27.20
CA LYS A 16 11.21 -5.23 27.82
C LYS A 16 12.34 -5.36 26.82
N GLU A 17 12.02 -5.74 25.58
CA GLU A 17 13.00 -5.90 24.51
C GLU A 17 13.10 -4.67 23.60
N GLY A 18 12.22 -3.68 23.80
CA GLY A 18 12.13 -2.50 22.94
C GLY A 18 11.72 -2.84 21.51
N GLN A 19 10.89 -3.88 21.33
CA GLN A 19 10.51 -4.39 20.02
C GLN A 19 9.06 -4.07 19.68
N LEU A 20 8.84 -3.72 18.42
CA LEU A 20 7.52 -3.59 17.81
C LEU A 20 7.35 -4.74 16.82
N PHE A 21 6.18 -5.37 16.80
CA PHE A 21 5.89 -6.41 15.82
C PHE A 21 4.42 -6.42 15.41
N LEU A 22 4.18 -6.78 14.16
CA LEU A 22 2.84 -7.01 13.61
C LEU A 22 2.54 -8.51 13.59
N GLY A 23 1.43 -8.91 14.21
CA GLY A 23 0.88 -10.27 14.10
C GLY A 23 1.03 -11.19 15.32
N GLU A 24 0.60 -12.44 15.17
CA GLU A 24 0.79 -13.52 16.17
C GLU A 24 2.20 -14.14 16.09
N LYS A 25 2.60 -14.89 17.15
CA LYS A 25 3.95 -15.45 17.38
C LYS A 25 4.59 -16.20 16.19
N ASP A 26 3.79 -16.70 15.26
CA ASP A 26 4.23 -17.54 14.15
C ASP A 26 4.39 -16.75 12.83
N LYS A 27 3.87 -15.52 12.79
CA LYS A 27 3.88 -14.60 11.63
C LYS A 27 4.57 -13.27 11.96
N GLU A 28 5.46 -13.26 12.95
CA GLU A 28 6.11 -12.04 13.43
C GLU A 28 6.81 -11.27 12.30
N MET A 29 6.37 -10.03 12.11
CA MET A 29 7.08 -9.02 11.34
C MET A 29 7.56 -7.96 12.32
N ARG A 30 8.87 -7.87 12.51
CA ARG A 30 9.47 -6.80 13.31
C ARG A 30 9.27 -5.47 12.61
N LEU A 31 8.86 -4.46 13.36
CA LEU A 31 8.61 -3.13 12.88
C LEU A 31 9.63 -2.16 13.47
N ILE A 32 9.90 -1.09 12.73
CA ILE A 32 10.62 0.09 13.20
C ILE A 32 9.73 1.29 12.90
N MET A 33 9.56 2.16 13.89
CA MET A 33 8.84 3.41 13.71
C MET A 33 9.83 4.47 13.24
N LEU A 34 9.59 5.02 12.04
CA LEU A 34 10.38 6.08 11.45
C LEU A 34 9.51 7.32 11.27
N ARG A 35 10.11 8.50 11.40
CA ARG A 35 9.45 9.77 11.05
C ARG A 35 9.60 10.02 9.55
N PRO A 36 8.59 10.58 8.85
CA PRO A 36 8.71 10.89 7.43
C PRO A 36 9.93 11.75 7.07
N ASN A 37 10.30 12.71 7.93
CA ASN A 37 11.53 13.49 7.85
C ASN A 37 12.80 12.62 7.68
N GLU A 38 12.90 11.49 8.37
CA GLU A 38 14.13 10.68 8.38
C GLU A 38 14.34 10.00 7.02
N ILE A 39 13.25 9.67 6.34
CA ILE A 39 13.28 9.16 4.97
C ILE A 39 13.68 10.28 3.99
N MET A 40 13.18 11.50 4.20
CA MET A 40 13.56 12.64 3.36
C MET A 40 15.04 13.01 3.52
N GLU A 41 15.57 13.03 4.75
CA GLU A 41 16.99 13.24 5.04
C GLU A 41 17.86 12.18 4.37
N PHE A 42 17.41 10.92 4.38
CA PHE A 42 18.06 9.86 3.61
C PHE A 42 18.09 10.17 2.10
N CYS A 43 16.99 10.67 1.54
CA CYS A 43 16.92 11.01 0.12
C CYS A 43 17.89 12.16 -0.23
N GLU A 44 18.01 13.16 0.63
CA GLU A 44 18.99 14.24 0.46
C GLU A 44 20.42 13.70 0.43
N PHE A 45 20.73 12.75 1.30
CA PHE A 45 22.04 12.10 1.33
C PHE A 45 22.30 11.21 0.09
N ALA A 46 21.30 10.44 -0.34
CA ALA A 46 21.41 9.54 -1.49
C ALA A 46 21.45 10.27 -2.84
N GLY A 47 20.99 11.53 -2.89
CA GLY A 47 21.03 12.38 -4.07
C GLY A 47 20.20 11.80 -5.22
N THR A 48 20.76 11.78 -6.43
CA THR A 48 20.05 11.33 -7.64
C THR A 48 19.63 9.87 -7.62
N ASN A 49 20.21 9.05 -6.74
CA ASN A 49 19.85 7.63 -6.63
C ASN A 49 18.67 7.38 -5.67
N ALA A 50 18.20 8.42 -4.96
CA ALA A 50 17.17 8.28 -3.94
C ALA A 50 15.87 7.68 -4.50
N GLU A 51 15.48 8.09 -5.71
CA GLU A 51 14.24 7.63 -6.35
C GLU A 51 14.26 6.11 -6.59
N ASP A 52 15.32 5.61 -7.24
CA ASP A 52 15.49 4.17 -7.52
C ASP A 52 15.54 3.35 -6.23
N ILE A 53 16.26 3.85 -5.22
CA ILE A 53 16.36 3.17 -3.92
C ILE A 53 14.99 3.09 -3.25
N LEU A 54 14.22 4.18 -3.23
CA LEU A 54 12.91 4.20 -2.62
C LEU A 54 11.90 3.29 -3.31
N ILE A 55 11.91 3.27 -4.65
CA ILE A 55 11.08 2.34 -5.42
C ILE A 55 11.49 0.90 -5.08
N TRP A 56 12.78 0.59 -5.04
CA TRP A 56 13.28 -0.75 -4.71
C TRP A 56 12.94 -1.17 -3.26
N VAL A 57 13.09 -0.25 -2.30
CA VAL A 57 12.69 -0.47 -0.90
C VAL A 57 11.18 -0.69 -0.82
N GLY A 58 10.38 0.14 -1.49
CA GLY A 58 8.93 -0.01 -1.56
C GLY A 58 8.54 -1.38 -2.13
N LYS A 59 9.15 -1.80 -3.23
CA LYS A 59 8.93 -3.13 -3.81
C LYS A 59 9.27 -4.24 -2.83
N SER A 60 10.39 -4.12 -2.14
CA SER A 60 10.80 -5.10 -1.12
C SER A 60 9.80 -5.19 0.03
N LEU A 61 9.27 -4.05 0.51
CA LEU A 61 8.23 -4.00 1.52
C LEU A 61 6.92 -4.63 1.05
N GLY A 62 6.47 -4.28 -0.16
CA GLY A 62 5.26 -4.87 -0.77
C GLY A 62 5.33 -6.39 -0.83
N LYS A 63 6.45 -6.94 -1.30
CA LYS A 63 6.68 -8.39 -1.33
C LYS A 63 6.64 -9.01 0.08
N ILE A 64 7.31 -8.39 1.05
CA ILE A 64 7.33 -8.87 2.44
C ILE A 64 5.91 -8.87 3.04
N PHE A 65 5.10 -7.83 2.81
CA PHE A 65 3.71 -7.78 3.26
C PHE A 65 2.90 -8.92 2.65
N MET A 66 3.01 -9.10 1.33
CA MET A 66 2.30 -10.15 0.61
C MET A 66 2.67 -11.54 1.11
N GLU A 67 3.97 -11.84 1.25
CA GLU A 67 4.46 -13.14 1.72
C GLU A 67 3.99 -13.47 3.15
N LYS A 68 3.97 -12.46 4.03
CA LYS A 68 3.63 -12.63 5.44
C LYS A 68 2.14 -12.78 5.68
N PHE A 69 1.30 -12.01 5.00
CA PHE A 69 -0.14 -11.98 5.27
C PHE A 69 -0.96 -12.88 4.35
N PHE A 70 -0.46 -13.16 3.14
CA PHE A 70 -1.22 -13.90 2.13
C PHE A 70 -0.55 -15.22 1.71
N TYR A 71 0.51 -15.63 2.40
CA TYR A 71 1.28 -16.85 2.18
C TYR A 71 2.05 -16.84 0.85
N ASN A 72 3.21 -17.50 0.85
CA ASN A 72 3.98 -17.70 -0.37
C ASN A 72 3.35 -18.83 -1.19
N LYS A 73 2.61 -18.46 -2.23
CA LYS A 73 2.10 -19.36 -3.26
C LYS A 73 2.14 -18.69 -4.62
N ASP A 74 2.02 -19.49 -5.66
CA ASP A 74 1.82 -18.99 -7.02
C ASP A 74 0.38 -18.46 -7.17
N TRP A 75 0.24 -17.17 -7.48
CA TRP A 75 -1.04 -16.49 -7.67
C TRP A 75 -1.50 -16.49 -9.13
N SER A 76 -0.69 -16.96 -10.08
CA SER A 76 -1.00 -16.90 -11.52
C SER A 76 -2.30 -17.62 -11.89
N SER A 77 -2.65 -18.69 -11.15
CA SER A 77 -3.83 -19.51 -11.38
C SER A 77 -5.07 -19.08 -10.57
N GLU A 78 -4.95 -18.08 -9.71
CA GLU A 78 -6.05 -17.59 -8.88
C GLU A 78 -6.95 -16.61 -9.65
N SER A 79 -8.25 -16.60 -9.34
CA SER A 79 -9.22 -15.72 -10.01
C SER A 79 -8.99 -14.24 -9.68
N MET A 80 -9.42 -13.34 -10.57
CA MET A 80 -9.34 -11.89 -10.31
C MET A 80 -10.12 -11.46 -9.07
N ALA A 81 -11.23 -12.14 -8.78
CA ALA A 81 -11.97 -11.90 -7.54
C ALA A 81 -11.08 -12.11 -6.31
N THR A 82 -10.33 -13.22 -6.25
CA THR A 82 -9.40 -13.51 -5.17
C THR A 82 -8.25 -12.49 -5.13
N LYS A 83 -7.66 -12.17 -6.28
CA LYS A 83 -6.55 -11.19 -6.34
C LYS A 83 -7.00 -9.79 -5.89
N LYS A 84 -8.21 -9.36 -6.26
CA LYS A 84 -8.84 -8.11 -5.79
C LYS A 84 -9.00 -8.11 -4.26
N GLU A 85 -9.52 -9.20 -3.67
CA GLU A 85 -9.63 -9.31 -2.22
C GLU A 85 -8.28 -9.24 -1.50
N VAL A 86 -7.24 -9.86 -2.06
CA VAL A 86 -5.90 -9.82 -1.50
C VAL A 86 -5.31 -8.42 -1.58
N LEU A 87 -5.43 -7.74 -2.73
CA LEU A 87 -4.96 -6.37 -2.88
C LEU A 87 -5.62 -5.44 -1.86
N LEU A 88 -6.95 -5.52 -1.71
CA LEU A 88 -7.69 -4.75 -0.70
C LEU A 88 -7.23 -5.08 0.72
N GLY A 89 -6.95 -6.35 1.02
CA GLY A 89 -6.37 -6.76 2.30
C GLY A 89 -4.99 -6.16 2.54
N THR A 90 -4.13 -6.09 1.53
CA THR A 90 -2.82 -5.44 1.60
C THR A 90 -2.94 -3.95 1.91
N LEU A 91 -3.89 -3.25 1.30
CA LEU A 91 -4.16 -1.84 1.63
C LEU A 91 -4.61 -1.68 3.09
N GLU A 92 -5.44 -2.60 3.61
CA GLU A 92 -5.84 -2.59 5.03
C GLU A 92 -4.65 -2.78 5.98
N VAL A 93 -3.74 -3.70 5.65
CA VAL A 93 -2.49 -3.89 6.41
C VAL A 93 -1.64 -2.62 6.42
N MET A 94 -1.52 -1.94 5.28
CA MET A 94 -0.80 -0.66 5.20
C MET A 94 -1.43 0.43 6.06
N MET A 95 -2.75 0.55 6.06
CA MET A 95 -3.45 1.50 6.93
C MET A 95 -3.14 1.23 8.41
N LEU A 96 -3.13 -0.05 8.83
CA LEU A 96 -2.80 -0.43 10.21
C LEU A 96 -1.37 -0.07 10.61
N MET A 97 -0.44 -0.05 9.65
CA MET A 97 0.96 0.36 9.86
C MET A 97 1.20 1.87 9.78
N GLY A 98 0.15 2.67 9.58
CA GLY A 98 0.25 4.14 9.59
C GLY A 98 0.68 4.75 8.24
N TYR A 99 0.48 4.05 7.12
CA TYR A 99 0.74 4.59 5.78
C TYR A 99 -0.35 5.58 5.28
N GLY A 100 -1.29 6.00 6.14
CA GLY A 100 -2.43 6.85 5.77
C GLY A 100 -3.71 6.04 5.60
N VAL A 101 -4.73 6.64 4.98
CA VAL A 101 -6.01 5.99 4.65
C VAL A 101 -5.99 5.60 3.18
N LEU A 102 -6.01 4.30 2.91
CA LEU A 102 -5.89 3.75 1.56
C LEU A 102 -7.23 3.22 1.04
N THR A 103 -7.54 3.50 -0.22
CA THR A 103 -8.71 2.96 -0.92
C THR A 103 -8.29 2.43 -2.29
N GLY A 104 -8.98 1.40 -2.77
CA GLY A 104 -8.79 0.87 -4.13
C GLY A 104 -10.11 0.92 -4.88
N THR A 105 -10.09 1.46 -6.10
CA THR A 105 -11.22 1.48 -7.02
C THR A 105 -10.85 0.68 -8.25
N PHE A 106 -11.68 -0.31 -8.59
CA PHE A 106 -11.44 -1.27 -9.66
C PHE A 106 -12.35 -0.96 -10.85
N LYS A 107 -11.74 -0.60 -11.98
CA LYS A 107 -12.40 -0.39 -13.27
C LYS A 107 -12.00 -1.48 -14.25
N LYS A 108 -12.62 -1.47 -15.44
CA LYS A 108 -12.49 -2.56 -16.41
C LYS A 108 -11.05 -2.75 -16.89
N ASP A 109 -10.41 -1.63 -17.19
CA ASP A 109 -9.09 -1.50 -17.79
C ASP A 109 -8.03 -0.97 -16.83
N HIS A 110 -8.41 -0.50 -15.63
CA HIS A 110 -7.47 0.08 -14.69
C HIS A 110 -7.91 -0.04 -13.23
N ILE A 111 -6.94 0.11 -12.33
CA ILE A 111 -7.15 0.17 -10.88
C ILE A 111 -6.61 1.51 -10.39
N ILE A 112 -7.36 2.18 -9.52
CA ILE A 112 -6.93 3.42 -8.86
C ILE A 112 -6.73 3.14 -7.38
N ILE A 113 -5.55 3.45 -6.85
CA ILE A 113 -5.27 3.43 -5.42
C ILE A 113 -5.14 4.86 -4.94
N ASN A 114 -5.98 5.25 -3.99
CA ASN A 114 -5.93 6.55 -3.34
C ASN A 114 -5.29 6.43 -1.97
N VAL A 115 -4.47 7.41 -1.61
CA VAL A 115 -3.86 7.56 -0.29
C VAL A 115 -4.22 8.93 0.25
N TYR A 116 -5.18 8.95 1.16
CA TYR A 116 -5.53 10.12 1.97
C TYR A 116 -4.63 10.16 3.21
N GLU A 117 -4.40 11.35 3.75
CA GLU A 117 -3.52 11.56 4.91
C GLU A 117 -2.16 10.84 4.72
N SER A 118 -1.61 10.92 3.50
CA SER A 118 -0.36 10.24 3.14
C SER A 118 0.81 10.69 4.01
N LEU A 119 1.91 9.93 4.01
CA LEU A 119 3.14 10.27 4.72
C LEU A 119 3.66 11.67 4.35
N ALA A 120 3.44 12.12 3.11
CA ALA A 120 3.81 13.45 2.64
C ALA A 120 2.99 14.59 3.26
N THR A 121 1.83 14.30 3.85
CA THR A 121 0.93 15.30 4.48
C THR A 121 1.61 16.04 5.63
N GLN A 122 2.48 15.36 6.38
CA GLN A 122 3.19 15.96 7.51
C GLN A 122 4.29 16.94 7.06
N GLU A 123 4.69 16.88 5.78
CA GLU A 123 5.89 17.52 5.25
C GLU A 123 5.60 18.33 3.98
N LYS A 124 4.35 18.81 3.80
CA LYS A 124 3.89 19.50 2.57
C LYS A 124 4.75 20.70 2.15
N ALA A 125 5.41 21.36 3.10
CA ALA A 125 6.29 22.49 2.82
C ALA A 125 7.67 22.08 2.28
N ASN A 126 8.01 20.80 2.36
CA ASN A 126 9.28 20.25 1.88
C ASN A 126 9.11 19.67 0.47
N ILE A 127 9.84 20.21 -0.50
CA ILE A 127 9.82 19.72 -1.89
C ILE A 127 10.23 18.24 -2.00
N MET A 128 11.06 17.76 -1.07
CA MET A 128 11.52 16.37 -1.01
C MET A 128 10.45 15.41 -0.52
N ALA A 129 9.30 15.88 -0.01
CA ALA A 129 8.20 15.03 0.41
C ALA A 129 7.63 14.19 -0.74
N LYS A 130 7.86 14.59 -2.01
CA LYS A 130 7.49 13.79 -3.18
C LYS A 130 8.17 12.42 -3.19
N ASN A 131 9.37 12.31 -2.62
CA ASN A 131 10.07 11.05 -2.50
C ASN A 131 9.30 10.02 -1.64
N LEU A 132 8.50 10.48 -0.67
CA LEU A 132 7.62 9.60 0.11
C LEU A 132 6.51 8.97 -0.76
N CYS A 133 6.11 9.64 -1.85
CA CYS A 133 5.11 9.14 -2.80
C CYS A 133 5.67 7.96 -3.62
N LEU A 134 6.98 7.97 -3.91
CA LEU A 134 7.66 6.87 -4.61
C LEU A 134 7.66 5.56 -3.81
N LEU A 135 7.66 5.65 -2.48
CA LEU A 135 7.57 4.48 -1.61
C LEU A 135 6.25 3.74 -1.82
N TYR A 136 5.13 4.46 -1.89
CA TYR A 136 3.81 3.89 -2.18
C TYR A 136 3.79 3.22 -3.55
N LEU A 137 4.28 3.92 -4.59
CA LEU A 137 4.35 3.39 -5.94
C LEU A 137 5.13 2.06 -6.00
N GLY A 138 6.26 1.99 -5.28
CA GLY A 138 7.04 0.75 -5.16
C GLY A 138 6.26 -0.38 -4.48
N ILE A 139 5.59 -0.08 -3.35
CA ILE A 139 4.80 -1.07 -2.61
C ILE A 139 3.65 -1.63 -3.47
N PHE A 140 2.89 -0.75 -4.12
CA PHE A 140 1.75 -1.14 -4.95
C PHE A 140 2.18 -1.96 -6.17
N ASN A 141 3.21 -1.52 -6.89
CA ASN A 141 3.74 -2.28 -8.02
C ASN A 141 4.17 -3.69 -7.60
N SER A 142 4.86 -3.84 -6.46
CA SER A 142 5.20 -5.17 -5.99
C SER A 142 4.00 -6.02 -5.59
N ALA A 143 2.91 -5.42 -5.10
CA ALA A 143 1.69 -6.18 -4.82
C ALA A 143 1.09 -6.75 -6.11
N PHE A 144 1.06 -5.97 -7.19
CA PHE A 144 0.64 -6.43 -8.52
C PHE A 144 1.59 -7.50 -9.08
N ASP A 145 2.91 -7.28 -9.00
CA ASP A 145 3.94 -8.25 -9.43
C ASP A 145 3.74 -9.61 -8.74
N VAL A 146 3.51 -9.62 -7.41
CA VAL A 146 3.31 -10.86 -6.64
C VAL A 146 1.98 -11.54 -7.00
N LEU A 147 0.94 -10.75 -7.26
CA LEU A 147 -0.35 -11.26 -7.72
C LEU A 147 -0.30 -11.76 -9.18
N GLY A 148 0.78 -11.48 -9.91
CA GLY A 148 0.88 -11.77 -11.34
C GLY A 148 -0.20 -11.03 -12.11
N ILE A 149 -0.31 -9.72 -11.86
CA ILE A 149 -1.16 -8.79 -12.62
C ILE A 149 -0.20 -7.82 -13.31
N ASP A 150 -0.16 -7.85 -14.63
CA ASP A 150 0.72 -6.97 -15.40
C ASP A 150 0.08 -5.58 -15.54
N VAL A 151 0.74 -4.58 -14.97
CA VAL A 151 0.27 -3.19 -14.94
C VAL A 151 1.32 -2.20 -15.40
N ASP A 152 0.87 -1.09 -15.99
CA ASP A 152 1.65 0.15 -16.08
C ASP A 152 1.13 1.16 -15.06
N SER A 153 2.02 1.91 -14.42
CA SER A 153 1.67 2.69 -13.22
C SER A 153 2.09 4.15 -13.33
N GLU A 154 1.19 5.05 -12.93
CA GLU A 154 1.48 6.49 -12.82
C GLU A 154 0.80 7.13 -11.60
N GLU A 155 1.42 8.16 -11.03
CA GLU A 155 0.78 9.04 -10.04
C GLU A 155 -0.02 10.12 -10.80
N VAL A 156 -1.35 10.09 -10.67
CA VAL A 156 -2.27 10.99 -11.39
C VAL A 156 -2.74 12.18 -10.56
N GLU A 157 -2.63 12.10 -9.23
CA GLU A 157 -2.92 13.19 -8.30
C GLU A 157 -1.91 13.17 -7.16
N CYS A 158 -1.46 14.33 -6.68
CA CYS A 158 -0.53 14.44 -5.57
C CYS A 158 -0.93 15.54 -4.60
N ILE A 159 -0.88 15.24 -3.30
CA ILE A 159 -1.23 16.22 -2.25
C ILE A 159 -0.25 17.40 -2.19
N LEU A 160 0.96 17.24 -2.73
CA LEU A 160 2.00 18.26 -2.79
C LEU A 160 1.77 19.27 -3.93
N THR A 161 0.99 18.89 -4.94
CA THR A 161 0.62 19.76 -6.07
C THR A 161 -0.76 20.38 -5.91
N GLY A 162 -1.33 20.31 -4.70
CA GLY A 162 -2.63 20.89 -4.37
C GLY A 162 -3.81 19.93 -4.49
N GLY A 163 -3.57 18.64 -4.73
CA GLY A 163 -4.61 17.61 -4.63
C GLY A 163 -5.09 17.36 -3.19
N ASP A 164 -6.21 16.67 -3.05
CA ASP A 164 -6.77 16.30 -1.75
C ASP A 164 -6.17 14.98 -1.23
N LYS A 165 -5.58 14.21 -2.13
CA LYS A 165 -4.97 12.89 -1.90
C LYS A 165 -3.80 12.65 -2.85
N CYS A 166 -3.08 11.55 -2.63
CA CYS A 166 -2.22 10.98 -3.67
C CYS A 166 -3.00 9.86 -4.37
N SER A 167 -3.11 9.90 -5.69
CA SER A 167 -3.80 8.89 -6.49
C SER A 167 -2.84 8.25 -7.48
N TYR A 168 -2.85 6.93 -7.50
CA TYR A 168 -2.00 6.11 -8.35
C TYR A 168 -2.90 5.27 -9.26
N LYS A 169 -2.71 5.41 -10.56
CA LYS A 169 -3.43 4.66 -11.58
C LYS A 169 -2.56 3.52 -12.09
N PHE A 170 -3.15 2.35 -12.21
CA PHE A 170 -2.54 1.12 -12.68
C PHE A 170 -3.34 0.59 -13.86
N ASP A 171 -2.85 0.81 -15.08
CA ASP A 171 -3.47 0.33 -16.31
C ASP A 171 -3.15 -1.14 -16.52
N LEU A 172 -4.17 -1.97 -16.72
CA LEU A 172 -4.01 -3.41 -16.93
C LEU A 172 -3.52 -3.67 -18.36
N LEU A 173 -2.38 -4.37 -18.50
CA LEU A 173 -1.73 -4.55 -19.80
C LEU A 173 -2.25 -5.76 -20.59
N VAL A 174 -2.68 -6.80 -19.88
CA VAL A 174 -3.07 -8.10 -20.46
C VAL A 174 -4.45 -8.54 -19.97
N ASP A 175 -4.78 -8.24 -18.72
CA ASP A 175 -6.01 -8.68 -18.07
C ASP A 175 -7.11 -7.60 -18.16
N GLU A 176 -8.38 -8.02 -18.19
CA GLU A 176 -9.53 -7.13 -17.95
C GLU A 176 -10.30 -7.61 -16.71
N MET A 177 -10.82 -6.66 -15.93
CA MET A 177 -11.72 -6.99 -14.82
C MET A 177 -13.09 -7.42 -15.34
N GLU A 178 -13.60 -8.54 -14.81
CA GLU A 178 -14.97 -9.00 -15.07
C GLU A 178 -15.98 -7.94 -14.59
N ASP A 179 -17.09 -7.78 -15.33
CA ASP A 179 -18.08 -6.71 -15.08
C ASP A 179 -18.68 -6.76 -13.65
N ASN A 180 -18.73 -7.94 -13.04
CA ASN A 180 -19.20 -8.16 -11.66
C ASN A 180 -18.17 -7.77 -10.56
N LEU A 181 -16.93 -7.47 -10.94
CA LEU A 181 -15.85 -7.03 -10.05
C LEU A 181 -15.59 -5.53 -10.12
N LEU A 182 -16.32 -4.80 -10.98
CA LEU A 182 -16.17 -3.36 -11.13
C LEU A 182 -16.81 -2.61 -9.96
N ASP A 183 -16.16 -1.55 -9.51
CA ASP A 183 -16.72 -0.63 -8.53
C ASP A 183 -17.49 0.48 -9.24
N ASP A 184 -18.64 0.88 -8.68
CA ASP A 184 -19.46 1.97 -9.23
C ASP A 184 -18.68 3.31 -9.32
N GLU A 185 -19.08 4.22 -10.20
CA GLU A 185 -18.40 5.53 -10.36
C GLU A 185 -18.36 6.39 -9.09
N MET A 186 -19.27 6.15 -8.14
CA MET A 186 -19.33 6.86 -6.85
C MET A 186 -18.68 6.12 -5.69
N SER A 187 -18.06 4.98 -5.96
CA SER A 187 -17.41 4.15 -4.97
C SER A 187 -15.97 4.64 -4.75
N ASP A 188 -15.83 5.81 -4.15
CA ASP A 188 -14.78 5.97 -3.12
C ASP A 188 -15.22 5.08 -1.95
N LEU A 189 -15.19 3.75 -2.15
CA LEU A 189 -15.29 2.80 -1.08
C LEU A 189 -14.01 2.98 -0.28
N ALA A 190 -14.03 4.00 0.58
CA ALA A 190 -13.27 3.94 1.78
C ALA A 190 -13.49 2.54 2.34
N VAL A 191 -12.39 1.84 2.60
CA VAL A 191 -12.37 0.64 3.43
C VAL A 191 -13.03 0.93 4.82
N SER A 192 -13.40 2.20 5.07
CA SER A 192 -14.07 2.81 6.22
C SER A 192 -15.54 2.44 6.49
N GLY A 193 -16.23 1.65 5.65
CA GLY A 193 -17.50 1.04 6.09
C GLY A 193 -17.35 0.26 7.41
N PHE A 194 -16.12 -0.15 7.73
CA PHE A 194 -15.74 -0.77 8.99
C PHE A 194 -15.33 0.23 10.10
N LEU A 195 -14.60 1.30 9.79
CA LEU A 195 -14.13 2.28 10.79
C LEU A 195 -15.25 3.13 11.38
N ALA A 196 -16.33 3.36 10.62
CA ALA A 196 -17.52 4.07 11.11
C ALA A 196 -18.35 3.25 12.13
N SER A 197 -18.00 1.99 12.37
CA SER A 197 -18.70 1.08 13.30
C SER A 197 -17.94 0.81 14.61
N LEU A 198 -16.85 1.55 14.87
CA LEU A 198 -16.16 1.60 16.15
C LEU A 198 -16.88 2.50 17.16
#